data_AF-A0A956UK52-F1
#
_entry.id   AF-A0A956UK52-F1
#
_cell.length_a   1.000
_cell.length_b   1.000
_cell.length_c   1.000
_cell.angle_alpha   90.00
_cell.angle_beta   90.00
_cell.angle_gamma   90.00
#
_symmetry.space_group_name_H-M   'P 1'
#
loop_
_entity.id
_entity.type
_entity.pdbx_description
1 polymer ?
#
loop_
_entity_poly.entity_id
_entity_poly.type
_entity_poly.pdbx_seq_one_letter_code
_entity_poly.pdbx_strand_id
1 'polypeptide(L)'
;MSFSEYEAAALRTVACINEIGGGVYGEAKFNERTGEFELAARRDAQPGQRLDPRSDESQRQRDETDECYREHWNGVHQAWAAQYAPSEEEINEARQALAQCLREAGVDIPDPASQQDFAGLETHEAFFPCVERISDEYGIANFAG
;
A
#
# COMPACT_ATOMS: atom_id res chain seq x y z
N MET A 1 1.14 -19.56 -4.33
CA MET A 1 -0.08 -19.38 -3.51
C MET A 1 -1.22 -19.05 -4.45
N SER A 2 -2.46 -19.46 -4.14
CA SER A 2 -3.63 -19.12 -4.95
C SER A 2 -4.30 -17.83 -4.47
N PHE A 3 -5.12 -17.22 -5.32
CA PHE A 3 -5.98 -16.10 -4.92
C PHE A 3 -6.89 -16.48 -3.74
N SER A 4 -7.45 -17.68 -3.73
CA SER A 4 -8.32 -18.13 -2.64
C SER A 4 -7.58 -18.24 -1.29
N GLU A 5 -6.29 -18.61 -1.31
CA GLU A 5 -5.46 -18.62 -0.09
C GLU A 5 -5.21 -17.20 0.43
N TYR A 6 -4.97 -16.26 -0.50
CA TYR A 6 -4.75 -14.85 -0.20
C TYR A 6 -6.02 -14.15 0.33
N GLU A 7 -7.16 -14.36 -0.33
CA GLU A 7 -8.47 -13.87 0.12
C GLU A 7 -8.83 -14.44 1.50
N ALA A 8 -8.65 -15.75 1.71
CA ALA A 8 -8.95 -16.35 2.99
C ALA A 8 -8.07 -15.79 4.12
N ALA A 9 -6.82 -15.41 3.82
CA ALA A 9 -5.95 -14.73 4.77
C ALA A 9 -6.48 -13.35 5.15
N ALA A 10 -6.87 -12.54 4.16
CA ALA A 10 -7.46 -11.22 4.38
C ALA A 10 -8.71 -11.32 5.28
N LEU A 11 -9.62 -12.25 4.96
CA LEU A 11 -10.85 -12.46 5.72
C LEU A 11 -10.59 -12.93 7.16
N ARG A 12 -9.60 -13.81 7.38
CA ARG A 12 -9.19 -14.24 8.73
C ARG A 12 -8.63 -13.08 9.55
N THR A 13 -7.81 -12.22 8.94
CA THR A 13 -7.29 -11.02 9.61
C THR A 13 -8.42 -10.08 10.02
N VAL A 14 -9.38 -9.81 9.12
CA VAL A 14 -10.55 -8.98 9.46
C VAL A 14 -11.39 -9.60 10.57
N ALA A 15 -11.62 -10.92 10.54
CA ALA A 15 -12.35 -11.61 11.59
C ALA A 15 -11.67 -11.46 12.97
N CYS A 16 -10.36 -11.70 13.04
CA CYS A 16 -9.57 -11.54 14.27
C CYS A 16 -9.64 -10.11 14.81
N ILE A 17 -9.48 -9.09 13.96
CA ILE A 17 -9.55 -7.68 14.36
C ILE A 17 -10.94 -7.33 14.91
N ASN A 18 -12.01 -7.86 14.32
CA ASN A 18 -13.36 -7.64 14.82
C ASN A 18 -13.63 -8.35 16.15
N GLU A 19 -13.05 -9.54 16.38
CA GLU A 19 -13.20 -10.30 17.63
C GLU A 19 -12.59 -9.58 18.84
N ILE A 20 -11.47 -8.89 18.66
CA ILE A 20 -10.83 -8.07 19.72
C ILE A 20 -11.49 -6.69 19.89
N GLY A 21 -12.63 -6.44 19.24
CA GLY A 21 -13.35 -5.16 19.32
C GLY A 21 -12.71 -4.02 18.51
N GLY A 22 -11.72 -4.34 17.68
CA GLY A 22 -11.23 -3.46 16.62
C GLY A 22 -12.22 -3.32 15.46
N GLY A 23 -11.76 -2.68 14.40
CA GLY A 23 -12.47 -2.68 13.13
C GLY A 23 -11.49 -2.42 12.00
N VAL A 24 -11.89 -2.70 10.78
CA VAL A 24 -11.20 -2.22 9.57
C VAL A 24 -11.95 -1.04 8.96
N TYR A 25 -11.23 -0.12 8.33
CA TYR A 25 -11.80 0.94 7.51
C TYR A 25 -12.39 0.27 6.27
N GLY A 26 -13.71 0.40 6.10
CA GLY A 26 -14.43 -0.23 5.00
C GLY A 26 -14.53 -1.75 5.13
N GLU A 27 -14.72 -2.41 3.99
CA GLU A 27 -14.69 -3.87 3.85
C GLU A 27 -13.32 -4.24 3.28
N ALA A 28 -12.80 -5.43 3.61
CA ALA A 28 -11.67 -5.98 2.89
C ALA A 28 -12.04 -6.14 1.41
N LYS A 29 -11.47 -5.31 0.54
CA LYS A 29 -11.72 -5.33 -0.90
C LYS A 29 -10.43 -5.61 -1.63
N PHE A 30 -10.51 -6.53 -2.58
CA PHE A 30 -9.45 -6.75 -3.54
C PHE A 30 -9.46 -5.60 -4.53
N ASN A 31 -8.35 -4.89 -4.62
CA ASN A 31 -8.14 -3.85 -5.61
C ASN A 31 -7.53 -4.53 -6.84
N GLU A 32 -8.35 -4.75 -7.88
CA GLU A 32 -7.90 -5.37 -9.14
C GLU A 32 -6.77 -4.58 -9.83
N ARG A 33 -6.62 -3.29 -9.51
CA ARG A 33 -5.59 -2.42 -10.09
C ARG A 33 -4.23 -2.66 -9.46
N THR A 34 -4.17 -2.72 -8.14
CA THR A 34 -2.91 -2.97 -7.41
C THR A 34 -2.65 -4.46 -7.23
N GLY A 35 -3.66 -5.30 -7.48
CA GLY A 35 -3.60 -6.72 -7.21
C GLY A 35 -3.55 -7.06 -5.72
N GLU A 36 -4.00 -6.17 -4.82
CA GLU A 36 -3.87 -6.34 -3.37
C GLU A 36 -5.19 -6.16 -2.63
N PHE A 37 -5.31 -6.76 -1.43
CA PHE A 37 -6.41 -6.40 -0.52
C PHE A 37 -6.06 -5.15 0.27
N GLU A 38 -6.99 -4.21 0.31
CA GLU A 38 -6.89 -3.04 1.18
C GLU A 38 -7.40 -3.39 2.58
N LEU A 39 -6.47 -3.57 3.52
CA LEU A 39 -6.75 -3.86 4.92
C LEU A 39 -6.22 -2.72 5.81
N ALA A 40 -6.97 -1.62 5.91
CA ALA A 40 -6.63 -0.55 6.82
C ALA A 40 -7.36 -0.75 8.16
N ALA A 41 -6.69 -1.16 9.23
CA ALA A 41 -7.32 -1.23 10.55
C ALA A 41 -7.73 0.17 11.06
N ARG A 42 -8.93 0.28 11.65
CA ARG A 42 -9.35 1.45 12.43
C ARG A 42 -8.59 1.46 13.74
N ARG A 43 -8.09 2.64 14.10
CA ARG A 43 -7.59 2.92 15.45
C ARG A 43 -8.70 3.19 16.45
N ASP A 44 -9.89 3.50 15.94
CA ASP A 44 -11.08 3.77 16.76
C ASP A 44 -11.83 2.45 16.96
N ALA A 45 -11.99 2.04 18.21
CA ALA A 45 -12.93 0.99 18.60
C ALA A 45 -14.34 1.43 18.23
N GLN A 46 -15.08 0.62 17.45
CA GLN A 46 -16.46 0.86 17.00
C GLN A 46 -16.76 2.27 16.38
N PRO A 47 -17.80 2.41 15.54
CA PRO A 47 -18.22 3.73 15.09
C PRO A 47 -18.63 4.63 16.26
N GLY A 48 -17.83 5.65 16.56
CA GLY A 48 -18.17 6.71 17.55
C GLY A 48 -17.43 6.66 18.89
N GLN A 49 -16.57 5.65 19.15
CA GLN A 49 -15.69 5.64 20.31
C GLN A 49 -14.24 5.93 19.88
N ARG A 50 -13.86 7.20 19.95
CA ARG A 50 -12.46 7.58 19.78
C ARG A 50 -11.73 7.28 21.09
N LEU A 51 -10.87 6.27 21.09
CA LEU A 51 -9.95 6.04 22.20
C LEU A 51 -8.90 7.17 22.23
N ASP A 52 -8.45 7.54 23.44
CA ASP A 52 -7.24 8.37 23.56
C ASP A 52 -6.06 7.54 23.01
N PRO A 53 -5.35 8.02 21.97
CA PRO A 53 -4.23 7.28 21.38
C PRO A 53 -3.13 6.90 22.37
N ARG A 54 -3.03 7.61 23.49
CA ARG A 54 -2.02 7.42 24.55
C ARG A 54 -2.52 6.58 25.73
N SER A 55 -3.77 6.13 25.72
CA SER A 55 -4.30 5.25 26.75
C SER A 55 -3.73 3.84 26.65
N ASP A 56 -3.64 3.15 27.79
CA ASP A 56 -3.25 1.73 27.85
C ASP A 56 -4.20 0.85 27.04
N GLU A 57 -5.50 1.18 26.99
CA GLU A 57 -6.50 0.48 26.17
C GLU A 57 -6.20 0.61 24.68
N SER A 58 -5.88 1.82 24.21
CA SER A 58 -5.49 2.04 22.81
C SER A 58 -4.18 1.35 22.46
N GLN A 59 -3.23 1.27 23.40
CA GLN A 59 -1.99 0.52 23.20
C GLN A 59 -2.28 -0.98 23.07
N ARG A 60 -3.05 -1.54 24.01
CA ARG A 60 -3.45 -2.94 23.99
C ARG A 60 -4.13 -3.33 22.69
N GLN A 61 -5.08 -2.52 22.23
CA GLN A 61 -5.80 -2.78 20.98
C GLN A 61 -4.86 -2.78 19.76
N ARG A 62 -3.84 -1.90 19.72
CA ARG A 62 -2.81 -1.92 18.68
C ARG A 62 -2.01 -3.21 18.73
N ASP A 63 -1.54 -3.60 19.91
CA ASP A 63 -0.73 -4.81 20.08
C ASP A 63 -1.50 -6.07 19.66
N GLU A 64 -2.78 -6.17 20.05
CA GLU A 64 -3.68 -7.27 19.65
C GLU A 64 -3.99 -7.25 18.13
N THR A 65 -4.16 -6.06 17.54
CA THR A 65 -4.32 -5.90 16.08
C THR A 65 -3.07 -6.35 15.32
N ASP A 66 -1.88 -5.94 15.78
CA ASP A 66 -0.61 -6.33 15.20
C ASP A 66 -0.39 -7.85 15.26
N GLU A 67 -0.90 -8.50 16.30
CA GLU A 67 -0.92 -9.96 16.41
C GLU A 67 -1.81 -10.59 15.34
N CYS A 68 -3.04 -10.10 15.12
CA CYS A 68 -3.91 -10.57 14.03
C CYS A 68 -3.24 -10.47 12.64
N TYR A 69 -2.54 -9.36 12.36
CA TYR A 69 -1.78 -9.21 11.12
C TYR A 69 -0.62 -10.21 11.04
N ARG A 70 0.11 -10.40 12.13
CA ARG A 70 1.25 -11.34 12.17
C ARG A 70 0.81 -12.78 11.92
N GLU A 71 -0.28 -13.22 12.54
CA GLU A 71 -0.76 -14.59 12.45
C GLU A 71 -1.44 -14.92 11.12
N HIS A 72 -2.16 -13.95 10.54
CA HIS A 72 -3.05 -14.24 9.41
C HIS A 72 -2.67 -13.53 8.11
N TRP A 73 -2.01 -12.38 8.17
CA TRP A 73 -1.77 -11.53 6.99
C TRP A 73 -0.32 -11.54 6.52
N ASN A 74 0.63 -11.17 7.38
CA ASN A 74 1.95 -10.70 6.98
C ASN A 74 2.71 -11.68 6.08
N GLY A 75 2.76 -12.97 6.46
CA GLY A 75 3.44 -13.98 5.67
C GLY A 75 2.76 -14.27 4.32
N VAL A 76 1.42 -14.27 4.30
CA VAL A 76 0.64 -14.50 3.09
C VAL A 76 0.78 -13.29 2.16
N HIS A 77 0.56 -12.08 2.66
CA HIS A 77 0.70 -10.87 1.87
C HIS A 77 2.11 -10.69 1.31
N GLN A 78 3.15 -10.98 2.08
CA GLN A 78 4.52 -10.98 1.57
C GLN A 78 4.73 -12.01 0.45
N ALA A 79 4.21 -13.23 0.60
CA ALA A 79 4.31 -14.26 -0.44
C ALA A 79 3.51 -13.89 -1.71
N TRP A 80 2.37 -13.20 -1.55
CA TRP A 80 1.59 -12.66 -2.65
C TRP A 80 2.37 -11.56 -3.36
N ALA A 81 2.82 -10.54 -2.63
CA ALA A 81 3.61 -9.43 -3.17
C ALA A 81 4.86 -9.93 -3.90
N ALA A 82 5.54 -10.96 -3.40
CA ALA A 82 6.69 -11.55 -4.09
C ALA A 82 6.33 -12.27 -5.41
N GLN A 83 5.11 -12.82 -5.54
CA GLN A 83 4.65 -13.46 -6.78
C GLN A 83 4.25 -12.45 -7.85
N TYR A 84 3.76 -11.28 -7.46
CA TYR A 84 3.27 -10.24 -8.37
C TYR A 84 4.15 -8.98 -8.37
N ALA A 85 5.35 -9.06 -7.77
CA ALA A 85 6.30 -7.97 -7.79
C ALA A 85 6.67 -7.67 -9.25
N PRO A 86 6.64 -6.38 -9.66
CA PRO A 86 7.12 -6.00 -10.98
C PRO A 86 8.57 -6.45 -11.17
N SER A 87 8.90 -6.88 -12.37
CA SER A 87 10.27 -7.18 -12.77
C SER A 87 11.13 -5.91 -12.78
N GLU A 88 12.45 -6.08 -12.74
CA GLU A 88 13.38 -4.95 -12.84
C GLU A 88 13.20 -4.18 -14.16
N GLU A 89 12.85 -4.87 -15.25
CA GLU A 89 12.55 -4.27 -16.54
C GLU A 89 11.30 -3.39 -16.47
N GLU A 90 10.19 -3.88 -15.91
CA GLU A 90 8.96 -3.11 -15.72
C GLU A 90 9.19 -1.88 -14.82
N ILE A 91 10.00 -2.03 -13.77
CA ILE A 91 10.38 -0.90 -12.89
C ILE A 91 11.20 0.14 -13.66
N ASN A 92 12.12 -0.30 -14.52
CA ASN A 92 12.93 0.60 -15.34
C ASN A 92 12.08 1.34 -16.39
N GLU A 93 11.12 0.66 -17.02
CA GLU A 93 10.19 1.26 -17.96
C GLU A 93 9.29 2.30 -17.27
N ALA A 94 8.68 1.95 -16.13
CA ALA A 94 7.90 2.87 -15.31
C ALA A 94 8.73 4.11 -14.93
N ARG A 95 10.01 3.93 -14.59
CA ARG A 95 10.93 5.03 -14.27
C ARG A 95 11.15 5.96 -15.45
N GLN A 96 11.43 5.42 -16.63
CA GLN A 96 11.61 6.26 -17.83
C GLN A 96 10.31 6.98 -18.20
N ALA A 97 9.15 6.35 -18.02
CA ALA A 97 7.86 6.97 -18.24
C ALA A 97 7.56 8.11 -17.24
N LEU A 98 7.95 7.95 -15.97
CA LEU A 98 7.88 9.01 -14.96
C LEU A 98 8.80 10.18 -15.32
N ALA A 99 10.06 9.89 -15.67
CA ALA A 99 11.01 10.90 -16.13
C ALA A 99 10.50 11.67 -17.35
N GLN A 100 9.88 10.97 -18.31
CA GLN A 100 9.26 11.61 -19.47
C GLN A 100 8.10 12.54 -19.06
N CYS A 101 7.21 12.08 -18.19
CA CYS A 101 6.10 12.90 -17.67
C CYS A 101 6.59 14.21 -17.05
N LEU A 102 7.62 14.11 -16.21
CA LEU A 102 8.20 15.25 -15.51
C LEU A 102 8.89 16.21 -16.48
N ARG A 103 9.60 15.70 -17.50
CA ARG A 103 10.18 16.52 -18.57
C ARG A 103 9.13 17.26 -19.38
N GLU A 104 8.02 16.61 -19.71
CA GLU A 104 6.88 17.24 -20.39
C GLU A 104 6.25 18.36 -19.55
N ALA A 105 6.32 18.24 -18.22
CA ALA A 105 5.91 19.27 -17.27
C ALA A 105 7.01 20.33 -16.98
N GLY A 106 8.16 20.27 -17.66
CA GLY A 106 9.24 21.25 -17.53
C GLY A 106 10.27 20.97 -16.43
N VAL A 107 10.24 19.80 -15.80
CA VAL A 107 11.26 19.35 -14.84
C VAL A 107 12.47 18.81 -15.59
N ASP A 108 13.67 19.26 -15.23
CA ASP A 108 14.91 18.78 -15.81
C ASP A 108 15.34 17.46 -15.15
N ILE A 109 15.11 16.34 -15.86
CA ILE A 109 15.48 14.98 -15.44
C ILE A 109 16.41 14.37 -16.49
N PRO A 110 17.54 13.76 -16.10
CA PRO A 110 18.46 13.13 -17.04
C PRO A 110 17.82 11.94 -17.78
N ASP A 111 18.37 11.63 -18.96
CA ASP A 111 17.99 10.47 -19.78
C ASP A 111 19.25 9.61 -20.03
N PRO A 112 19.31 8.36 -19.54
CA PRO A 112 18.26 7.66 -18.79
C PRO A 112 18.16 8.16 -17.34
N ALA A 113 16.95 8.13 -16.79
CA ALA A 113 16.72 8.47 -15.40
C ALA A 113 17.04 7.27 -14.47
N SER A 114 17.59 7.58 -13.31
CA SER A 114 17.81 6.68 -12.18
C SER A 114 16.89 7.05 -11.02
N GLN A 115 16.69 6.14 -10.06
CA GLN A 115 15.86 6.42 -8.88
C GLN A 115 16.31 7.67 -8.11
N GLN A 116 17.61 7.96 -8.09
CA GLN A 116 18.16 9.09 -7.35
C GLN A 116 17.75 10.45 -7.96
N ASP A 117 17.38 10.46 -9.25
CA ASP A 117 17.00 11.68 -9.96
C ASP A 117 15.61 12.20 -9.54
N PHE A 118 14.81 11.39 -8.84
CA PHE A 118 13.49 11.78 -8.33
C PHE A 118 13.51 12.29 -6.89
N ALA A 119 14.62 12.13 -6.18
CA ALA A 119 14.73 12.51 -4.79
C ALA A 119 14.53 14.04 -4.61
N GLY A 120 13.59 14.45 -3.77
CA GLY A 120 13.30 15.86 -3.50
C GLY A 120 12.29 16.49 -4.47
N LEU A 121 11.80 15.75 -5.46
CA LEU A 121 10.78 16.25 -6.39
C LEU A 121 9.37 16.21 -5.81
N GLU A 122 9.16 15.70 -4.60
CA GLU A 122 7.84 15.58 -3.96
C GLU A 122 7.17 16.94 -3.73
N THR A 123 7.96 18.03 -3.78
CA THR A 123 7.46 19.40 -3.66
C THR A 123 7.09 20.02 -5.01
N HIS A 124 7.47 19.40 -6.14
CA HIS A 124 7.14 19.88 -7.47
C HIS A 124 5.69 19.58 -7.81
N GLU A 125 4.96 20.56 -8.36
CA GLU A 125 3.51 20.45 -8.60
C GLU A 125 3.14 19.31 -9.57
N ALA A 126 4.03 19.00 -10.52
CA ALA A 126 3.84 17.92 -11.47
C ALA A 126 4.16 16.52 -10.92
N PHE A 127 4.81 16.41 -9.76
CA PHE A 127 5.32 15.12 -9.28
C PHE A 127 4.22 14.13 -8.97
N PHE A 128 3.30 14.48 -8.07
CA PHE A 128 2.21 13.57 -7.69
C PHE A 128 1.27 13.21 -8.85
N PRO A 129 0.85 14.13 -9.73
CA PRO A 129 0.07 13.77 -10.91
C PRO A 129 0.80 12.78 -11.85
N CYS A 130 2.11 12.95 -12.03
CA CYS A 130 2.89 12.02 -12.84
C CYS A 130 3.06 10.65 -12.15
N VAL A 131 3.36 10.63 -10.85
CA VAL A 131 3.43 9.41 -10.04
C VAL A 131 2.12 8.63 -10.11
N GLU A 132 0.98 9.28 -9.87
CA GLU A 132 -0.34 8.65 -9.92
C GLU A 132 -0.61 8.02 -11.28
N ARG A 133 -0.35 8.75 -12.36
CA ARG A 133 -0.52 8.26 -13.73
C ARG A 133 0.34 7.02 -14.02
N ILE A 134 1.62 7.06 -13.65
CA ILE A 134 2.55 5.95 -13.93
C ILE A 134 2.26 4.75 -13.03
N SER A 135 1.92 4.97 -11.75
CA SER A 135 1.44 3.93 -10.86
C SER A 135 0.23 3.20 -11.45
N ASP A 136 -0.75 3.95 -11.98
CA ASP A 136 -1.94 3.37 -12.62
C ASP A 136 -1.60 2.64 -13.93
N GLU A 137 -0.72 3.21 -14.77
CA GLU A 137 -0.34 2.63 -16.06
C GLU A 137 0.40 1.30 -15.92
N TYR A 138 1.28 1.19 -14.91
CA TYR A 138 2.10 0.00 -14.69
C TYR A 138 1.56 -0.93 -13.58
N GLY A 139 0.48 -0.56 -12.89
CA GLY A 139 -0.06 -1.34 -11.77
C GLY A 139 0.87 -1.39 -10.55
N ILE A 140 1.74 -0.39 -10.38
CA ILE A 140 2.76 -0.36 -9.31
C ILE A 140 2.30 0.62 -8.24
N ALA A 141 1.79 0.09 -7.13
CA ALA A 141 1.31 0.92 -6.02
C ALA A 141 2.44 1.79 -5.44
N ASN A 142 2.17 3.09 -5.26
CA ASN A 142 3.09 4.06 -4.67
C ASN A 142 4.44 4.21 -5.40
N PHE A 143 4.44 4.16 -6.73
CA PHE A 143 5.65 4.25 -7.54
C PHE A 143 6.19 5.69 -7.58
N ALA A 144 7.40 5.92 -7.07
CA ALA A 144 8.01 7.26 -6.99
C ALA A 144 9.34 7.40 -7.75
N GLY A 145 9.70 6.39 -8.57
CA GLY A 145 10.99 6.31 -9.28
C GLY A 145 11.98 5.30 -8.68
#